data_AF-A0AA38UPI8-F1
#
_entry.id   AF-A0AA38UPI8-F1
#
_cell.length_a   1.000
_cell.length_b   1.000
_cell.length_c   1.000
_cell.angle_alpha   90.00
_cell.angle_beta   90.00
_cell.angle_gamma   90.00
#
_symmetry.space_group_name_H-M   'P 1'
#
loop_
_entity.id
_entity.type
_entity.pdbx_description
1 polymer ?
#
loop_
_entity_poly.entity_id
_entity_poly.type
_entity_poly.pdbx_seq_one_letter_code
_entity_poly.pdbx_strand_id
1 'polypeptide(L)'
;MQNVLKSSPSFQRPKTCSIQLVSSSSKRGAELLNNWVQDEGASSFDAHLQDVFDIINHLQSHHQVADLEKFLLWTHRRAFRKLGSWVKEFSERWGNTSPFVIMEDCLDAILECSPRWTHCFDISLESIEYEVVKVFVDEDQLTNMEPGRYKYRVDSSNIQKWIALFKYLLEHLEMALLHSAAKPHVAIAQRKLPSTPPNEISTQIVTLRVACLHALRRVFRHLFSLPVPKFHQALAEAGMLLSISGKTPSDGS
;
A
#
# COMPACT_ATOMS: atom_id res chain seq x y z
N MET A 1 34.55 42.70 35.55
CA MET A 1 34.54 41.91 34.30
C MET A 1 35.14 40.54 34.58
N GLN A 2 34.30 39.54 34.88
CA GLN A 2 34.70 38.14 34.98
C GLN A 2 33.63 37.29 34.29
N ASN A 3 34.09 36.48 33.33
CA ASN A 3 33.29 35.66 32.43
C ASN A 3 32.68 34.47 33.18
N VAL A 4 31.36 34.33 33.10
CA VAL A 4 30.63 33.11 33.48
C VAL A 4 30.66 32.16 32.29
N LEU A 5 31.52 31.14 32.38
CA LEU A 5 31.50 29.98 31.49
C LEU A 5 30.24 29.14 31.78
N LYS A 6 29.25 29.22 30.89
CA LYS A 6 28.13 28.27 30.86
C LYS A 6 28.63 26.96 30.24
N SER A 7 28.58 25.90 31.02
CA SER A 7 28.82 24.52 30.60
C SER A 7 27.80 24.11 29.54
N SER A 8 28.28 23.76 28.35
CA SER A 8 27.47 23.15 27.28
C SER A 8 26.95 21.77 27.71
N PRO A 9 25.69 21.41 27.40
CA PRO A 9 25.18 20.08 27.64
C PRO A 9 25.91 19.08 26.74
N SER A 10 26.41 18.00 27.36
CA SER A 10 27.03 16.88 26.68
C SER A 10 26.07 16.28 25.66
N PHE A 11 26.43 16.39 24.38
CA PHE A 11 25.77 15.70 23.28
C PHE A 11 26.02 14.20 23.47
N GLN A 12 25.04 13.48 24.05
CA GLN A 12 25.08 12.02 24.06
C GLN A 12 25.01 11.56 22.60
N ARG A 13 26.09 10.97 22.10
CA ARG A 13 26.08 10.28 20.80
C ARG A 13 24.93 9.28 20.80
N PRO A 14 24.14 9.21 19.72
CA PRO A 14 23.20 8.10 19.54
C PRO A 14 23.95 6.79 19.73
N LYS A 15 23.38 5.88 20.54
CA LYS A 15 23.89 4.52 20.66
C LYS A 15 24.09 3.98 19.25
N THR A 16 25.35 3.71 18.90
CA THR A 16 25.71 3.08 17.64
C THR A 16 24.83 1.85 17.47
N CYS A 17 24.03 1.83 16.42
CA CYS A 17 23.43 0.61 15.91
C CYS A 17 24.61 -0.28 15.52
N SER A 18 25.02 -1.17 16.42
CA SER A 18 26.00 -2.19 16.12
C SER A 18 25.35 -3.12 15.12
N ILE A 19 25.50 -2.82 13.83
CA ILE A 19 25.30 -3.80 12.76
C ILE A 19 26.30 -4.90 13.10
N GLN A 20 25.82 -5.99 13.72
CA GLN A 20 26.63 -7.17 13.92
C GLN A 20 27.19 -7.54 12.55
N LEU A 21 28.50 -7.78 12.49
CA LEU A 21 29.17 -8.19 11.27
C LEU A 21 28.49 -9.49 10.81
N VAL A 22 27.60 -9.36 9.84
CA VAL A 22 26.87 -10.46 9.25
C VAL A 22 27.91 -11.38 8.62
N SER A 23 28.10 -12.58 9.18
CA SER A 23 28.89 -13.61 8.54
C SER A 23 28.15 -14.05 7.28
N SER A 24 28.51 -13.48 6.13
CA SER A 24 27.86 -13.78 4.87
C SER A 24 28.42 -15.07 4.26
N SER A 25 27.54 -15.88 3.66
CA SER A 25 27.87 -17.18 3.07
C SER A 25 27.62 -17.15 1.55
N SER A 26 28.70 -17.15 0.76
CA SER A 26 28.61 -17.25 -0.70
C SER A 26 27.84 -18.51 -1.14
N LYS A 27 27.98 -19.64 -0.43
CA LYS A 27 27.24 -20.87 -0.74
C LYS A 27 25.73 -20.67 -0.59
N ARG A 28 25.30 -19.99 0.48
CA ARG A 28 23.89 -19.67 0.70
C ARG A 28 23.37 -18.70 -0.37
N GLY A 29 24.17 -17.72 -0.77
CA GLY A 29 23.85 -16.82 -1.89
C GLY A 29 23.56 -17.58 -3.18
N ALA A 30 24.41 -18.56 -3.53
CA ALA A 30 24.20 -19.42 -4.69
C ALA A 30 22.91 -20.27 -4.57
N GLU A 31 22.64 -20.83 -3.39
CA GLU A 31 21.42 -21.61 -3.13
C GLU A 31 20.14 -20.76 -3.27
N LEU A 32 20.16 -19.53 -2.76
CA LEU A 32 19.06 -18.57 -2.90
C LEU A 32 18.80 -18.21 -4.36
N LEU A 33 19.86 -17.95 -5.15
CA LEU A 33 19.73 -17.65 -6.57
C LEU A 33 19.30 -18.87 -7.39
N ASN A 34 19.71 -20.09 -7.05
CA ASN A 34 19.30 -21.27 -7.79
C ASN A 34 17.84 -21.66 -7.51
N ASN A 35 17.35 -21.39 -6.29
CA ASN A 35 15.99 -21.72 -5.87
C ASN A 35 15.05 -20.52 -5.82
N TRP A 36 15.40 -19.41 -6.49
CA TRP A 36 14.66 -18.15 -6.38
C TRP A 36 13.18 -18.25 -6.73
N VAL A 37 12.81 -19.17 -7.64
CA VAL A 37 11.41 -19.43 -8.04
C VAL A 37 10.60 -20.06 -6.91
N GLN A 38 11.24 -20.79 -6.00
CA GLN A 38 10.59 -21.45 -4.87
C GLN A 38 10.64 -20.61 -3.59
N ASP A 39 11.35 -19.48 -3.61
CA ASP A 39 11.47 -18.61 -2.45
C ASP A 39 10.09 -18.14 -1.97
N GLU A 40 9.78 -18.47 -0.72
CA GLU A 40 8.54 -18.08 -0.06
C GLU A 40 8.61 -16.66 0.53
N GLY A 41 9.81 -16.07 0.56
CA GLY A 41 10.12 -14.78 1.16
C GLY A 41 10.65 -14.91 2.59
N ALA A 42 11.42 -13.91 3.03
CA ALA A 42 11.92 -13.85 4.38
C ALA A 42 10.81 -13.52 5.40
N SER A 43 10.86 -14.17 6.57
CA SER A 43 9.93 -13.92 7.67
C SER A 43 10.21 -12.62 8.44
N SER A 44 11.43 -12.08 8.34
CA SER A 44 11.86 -10.84 8.99
C SER A 44 12.76 -9.98 8.10
N PHE A 45 12.92 -8.70 8.48
CA PHE A 45 13.82 -7.77 7.81
C PHE A 45 15.29 -8.20 7.93
N ASP A 46 15.72 -8.64 9.12
CA ASP A 46 17.09 -9.09 9.35
C ASP A 46 17.43 -10.32 8.50
N ALA A 47 16.49 -11.27 8.37
CA ALA A 47 16.65 -12.42 7.49
C ALA A 47 16.74 -12.00 6.02
N HIS A 48 15.94 -11.02 5.60
CA HIS A 48 16.03 -10.47 4.25
C HIS A 48 17.39 -9.82 3.98
N LEU A 49 17.87 -8.97 4.90
CA LEU A 49 19.19 -8.33 4.78
C LEU A 49 20.32 -9.35 4.71
N GLN A 50 20.27 -10.39 5.56
CA GLN A 50 21.23 -11.48 5.54
C GLN A 50 21.26 -12.16 4.16
N ASP A 51 20.10 -12.50 3.61
CA ASP A 51 20.00 -13.13 2.29
C ASP A 51 20.56 -12.23 1.17
N VAL A 52 20.31 -10.91 1.24
CA VAL A 52 20.88 -9.93 0.30
C VAL A 52 22.41 -9.92 0.40
N PHE A 53 22.98 -9.89 1.61
CA PHE A 53 24.44 -9.94 1.79
C PHE A 53 25.05 -11.26 1.31
N ASP A 54 24.38 -12.39 1.54
CA ASP A 54 24.82 -13.70 1.06
C ASP A 54 24.87 -13.73 -0.49
N ILE A 55 23.85 -13.18 -1.15
CA ILE A 55 23.79 -13.07 -2.62
C ILE A 55 24.87 -12.12 -3.14
N ILE A 56 25.04 -10.94 -2.54
CA ILE A 56 26.09 -9.98 -2.97
C ILE A 56 27.47 -10.61 -2.84
N ASN A 57 27.76 -11.32 -1.74
CA ASN A 57 29.03 -12.01 -1.55
C ASN A 57 29.27 -13.09 -2.62
N HIS A 58 28.22 -13.84 -2.99
CA HIS A 58 28.29 -14.79 -4.12
C HIS A 58 28.57 -14.09 -5.45
N LEU A 59 27.85 -13.01 -5.76
CA LEU A 59 28.01 -12.26 -7.01
C LEU A 59 29.39 -11.59 -7.15
N GLN A 60 29.96 -11.12 -6.04
CA GLN A 60 31.33 -10.58 -5.99
C GLN A 60 32.38 -11.66 -6.24
N SER A 61 32.12 -12.88 -5.78
CA SER A 61 33.03 -14.02 -5.96
C SER A 61 32.85 -14.69 -7.33
N HIS A 62 31.68 -14.55 -7.96
CA HIS A 62 31.31 -15.21 -9.21
C HIS A 62 30.51 -14.24 -10.11
N HIS A 63 31.21 -13.55 -11.01
CA HIS A 63 30.58 -12.62 -11.95
C HIS A 63 29.94 -13.35 -13.14
N GLN A 64 28.71 -13.80 -12.97
CA GLN A 64 27.87 -14.31 -14.07
C GLN A 64 26.68 -13.38 -14.31
N VAL A 65 26.49 -12.95 -15.56
CA VAL A 65 25.37 -12.06 -15.94
C VAL A 65 24.01 -12.69 -15.60
N ALA A 66 23.87 -14.01 -15.78
CA ALA A 66 22.65 -14.73 -15.42
C ALA A 66 22.32 -14.68 -13.93
N ASP A 67 23.33 -14.61 -13.05
CA ASP A 67 23.11 -14.52 -11.60
C ASP A 67 22.66 -13.12 -11.17
N LEU A 68 23.06 -12.06 -11.89
CA LEU A 68 22.54 -10.71 -11.71
C LEU A 68 21.05 -10.63 -12.08
N GLU A 69 20.65 -11.23 -13.20
CA GLU A 69 19.25 -11.32 -13.61
C GLU A 69 18.41 -12.07 -12.57
N LYS A 70 18.89 -13.24 -12.11
CA LYS A 70 18.23 -13.99 -11.03
C LYS A 70 18.09 -13.17 -9.76
N PHE A 71 19.08 -12.35 -9.40
CA PHE A 71 19.00 -11.50 -8.22
C PHE A 71 17.91 -10.42 -8.34
N LEU A 72 17.79 -9.79 -9.52
CA LEU A 72 16.70 -8.86 -9.80
C LEU A 72 15.34 -9.56 -9.69
N LEU A 73 15.18 -10.70 -10.36
CA LEU A 73 13.94 -11.48 -10.34
C LEU A 73 13.57 -11.96 -8.92
N TRP A 74 14.56 -12.40 -8.14
CA TRP A 74 14.41 -12.77 -6.74
C TRP A 74 13.90 -11.59 -5.90
N THR A 75 14.48 -10.40 -6.09
CA THR A 75 14.08 -9.17 -5.37
C THR A 75 12.64 -8.80 -5.72
N HIS A 76 12.30 -8.79 -7.01
CA HIS A 76 10.93 -8.53 -7.48
C HIS A 76 9.94 -9.53 -6.90
N ARG A 77 10.25 -10.83 -6.92
CA ARG A 77 9.39 -11.87 -6.35
C ARG A 77 9.14 -11.63 -4.86
N ARG A 78 10.18 -11.35 -4.07
CA ARG A 78 10.03 -11.07 -2.63
C ARG A 78 9.17 -9.85 -2.35
N ALA A 79 9.40 -8.76 -3.07
CA ALA A 79 8.60 -7.55 -2.94
C ALA A 79 7.12 -7.82 -3.25
N PHE A 80 6.85 -8.56 -4.33
CA PHE A 80 5.49 -8.89 -4.76
C PHE A 80 4.76 -9.81 -3.76
N ARG A 81 5.45 -10.82 -3.24
CA ARG A 81 4.89 -11.70 -2.19
C ARG A 81 4.62 -10.93 -0.91
N LYS A 82 5.53 -10.02 -0.52
CA LYS A 82 5.34 -9.19 0.68
C LYS A 82 4.14 -8.26 0.50
N LEU A 83 4.03 -7.59 -0.65
CA LEU A 83 2.88 -6.75 -0.97
C LEU A 83 1.58 -7.56 -0.97
N GLY A 84 1.57 -8.73 -1.61
CA GLY A 84 0.41 -9.61 -1.61
C GLY A 84 0.03 -10.06 -0.19
N SER A 85 1.01 -10.32 0.69
CA SER A 85 0.72 -10.66 2.09
C SER A 85 0.07 -9.51 2.85
N TRP A 86 0.50 -8.26 2.60
CA TRP A 86 -0.13 -7.08 3.18
C TRP A 86 -1.53 -6.85 2.62
N VAL A 87 -1.73 -7.01 1.32
CA VAL A 87 -3.06 -6.91 0.70
C VAL A 87 -3.98 -7.99 1.28
N LYS A 88 -3.51 -9.23 1.40
CA LYS A 88 -4.26 -10.31 2.04
C LYS A 88 -4.65 -9.97 3.47
N GLU A 89 -3.68 -9.59 4.30
CA GLU A 89 -3.93 -9.22 5.70
C GLU A 89 -4.90 -8.04 5.82
N PHE A 90 -4.74 -7.04 4.96
CA PHE A 90 -5.59 -5.87 4.90
C PHE A 90 -7.04 -6.23 4.52
N SER A 91 -7.21 -7.05 3.50
CA SER A 91 -8.52 -7.54 3.06
C SER A 91 -9.15 -8.47 4.10
N GLU A 92 -8.36 -9.28 4.82
CA GLU A 92 -8.86 -10.11 5.93
C GLU A 92 -9.38 -9.26 7.10
N ARG A 93 -8.75 -8.11 7.39
CA ARG A 93 -9.22 -7.17 8.42
C ARG A 93 -10.53 -6.49 8.07
N TRP A 94 -10.90 -6.47 6.80
CA TRP A 94 -12.22 -6.03 6.34
C TRP A 94 -13.29 -7.12 6.45
N GLY A 95 -12.91 -8.35 6.81
CA GLY A 95 -13.84 -9.47 6.89
C GLY A 95 -14.19 -10.03 5.51
N ASN A 96 -15.42 -10.53 5.37
CA ASN A 96 -15.87 -11.17 4.13
C ASN A 96 -16.42 -10.20 3.08
N THR A 97 -16.67 -8.94 3.47
CA THR A 97 -17.32 -7.93 2.63
C THR A 97 -16.38 -6.76 2.46
N SER A 98 -16.15 -6.30 1.23
CA SER A 98 -15.36 -5.08 0.99
C SER A 98 -16.08 -3.85 1.58
N PRO A 99 -15.39 -2.90 2.21
CA PRO A 99 -16.02 -1.69 2.73
C PRO A 99 -16.69 -0.85 1.64
N PHE A 100 -16.24 -0.98 0.40
CA PHE A 100 -16.86 -0.28 -0.73
C PHE A 100 -18.19 -0.90 -1.13
N VAL A 101 -18.37 -2.20 -0.95
CA VAL A 101 -19.69 -2.85 -1.08
C VAL A 101 -20.63 -2.33 0.00
N ILE A 102 -20.15 -2.20 1.24
CA ILE A 102 -20.94 -1.60 2.33
C ILE A 102 -21.30 -0.13 2.03
N MET A 103 -20.38 0.65 1.46
CA MET A 103 -20.66 2.02 1.00
C MET A 103 -21.72 2.06 -0.10
N GLU A 104 -21.67 1.13 -1.07
CA GLU A 104 -22.71 0.99 -2.11
C GLU A 104 -24.07 0.67 -1.49
N ASP A 105 -24.14 -0.28 -0.55
CA ASP A 105 -25.39 -0.65 0.13
C ASP A 105 -25.95 0.48 1.01
N CYS A 106 -25.08 1.37 1.49
CA CYS A 106 -25.44 2.53 2.28
C CYS A 106 -25.58 3.81 1.45
N LEU A 107 -25.48 3.75 0.13
CA LEU A 107 -25.39 4.94 -0.73
C LEU A 107 -26.55 5.90 -0.52
N ASP A 108 -27.79 5.40 -0.45
CA ASP A 108 -28.97 6.25 -0.22
C ASP A 108 -28.86 7.02 1.11
N ALA A 109 -28.46 6.33 2.19
CA ALA A 109 -28.28 6.97 3.49
C ALA A 109 -27.10 7.97 3.50
N ILE A 110 -26.06 7.70 2.72
CA ILE A 110 -24.95 8.64 2.51
C ILE A 110 -25.46 9.90 1.79
N LEU A 111 -26.27 9.75 0.74
CA LEU A 111 -26.83 10.86 -0.02
C LEU A 111 -27.85 11.69 0.79
N GLU A 112 -28.62 11.04 1.67
CA GLU A 112 -29.61 11.68 2.54
C GLU A 112 -29.00 12.51 3.68
N CYS A 113 -27.84 12.11 4.20
CA CYS A 113 -27.27 12.72 5.41
C CYS A 113 -26.71 14.15 5.23
N SER A 114 -26.49 14.66 4.01
CA SER A 114 -26.42 16.12 3.79
C SER A 114 -26.34 16.54 2.30
N PRO A 115 -26.95 17.68 1.93
CA PRO A 115 -26.68 18.37 0.66
C PRO A 115 -25.38 19.21 0.62
N ARG A 116 -24.44 19.08 1.59
CA ARG A 116 -23.25 19.98 1.70
C ARG A 116 -21.89 19.32 1.90
N TRP A 117 -21.75 18.02 1.69
CA TRP A 117 -20.43 17.37 1.76
C TRP A 117 -19.70 17.53 0.45
N THR A 118 -19.28 18.76 0.18
CA THR A 118 -18.42 19.07 -0.94
C THR A 118 -17.02 19.30 -0.40
N HIS A 119 -16.09 18.44 -0.78
CA HIS A 119 -14.67 18.64 -0.48
C HIS A 119 -13.84 18.57 -1.74
N CYS A 120 -12.94 19.54 -1.92
CA CYS A 120 -12.00 19.54 -3.03
C CYS A 120 -10.63 19.04 -2.55
N PHE A 121 -10.01 18.22 -3.38
CA PHE A 121 -8.70 17.64 -3.17
C PHE A 121 -7.78 18.06 -4.30
N ASP A 122 -6.63 18.61 -3.94
CA ASP A 122 -5.52 18.77 -4.87
C ASP A 122 -4.74 17.46 -4.87
N ILE A 123 -4.71 16.79 -6.02
CA ILE A 123 -4.13 15.45 -6.20
C ILE A 123 -3.02 15.53 -7.24
N SER A 124 -1.84 15.05 -6.88
CA SER A 124 -0.74 14.86 -7.82
C SER A 124 -0.87 13.48 -8.45
N LEU A 125 -0.96 13.43 -9.78
CA LEU A 125 -1.06 12.19 -10.56
C LEU A 125 -0.04 12.24 -11.69
N GLU A 126 0.67 11.13 -11.89
CA GLU A 126 1.41 10.92 -13.13
C GLU A 126 0.44 10.69 -14.30
N SER A 127 0.94 10.85 -15.53
CA SER A 127 0.12 10.75 -16.76
C SER A 127 -0.72 9.47 -16.79
N ILE A 128 -0.10 8.31 -16.52
CA ILE A 128 -0.80 7.02 -16.54
C ILE A 128 -1.80 6.85 -15.38
N GLU A 129 -1.55 7.48 -14.24
CA GLU A 129 -2.47 7.44 -13.09
C GLU A 129 -3.70 8.30 -13.37
N TYR A 130 -3.50 9.47 -13.97
CA TYR A 130 -4.58 10.34 -14.44
C TYR A 130 -5.49 9.61 -15.43
N GLU A 131 -4.91 8.86 -16.37
CA GLU A 131 -5.68 8.04 -17.32
C GLU A 131 -6.58 7.01 -16.62
N VAL A 132 -6.17 6.47 -15.48
CA VAL A 132 -7.00 5.55 -14.69
C VAL A 132 -8.12 6.31 -13.96
N VAL A 133 -7.79 7.43 -13.31
CA VAL A 133 -8.75 8.19 -12.50
C VAL A 133 -9.84 8.83 -13.36
N LYS A 134 -9.47 9.39 -14.51
CA LYS A 134 -10.40 10.11 -15.41
C LYS A 134 -11.49 9.22 -16.00
N VAL A 135 -11.29 7.90 -16.05
CA VAL A 135 -12.30 6.94 -16.53
C VAL A 135 -13.51 6.91 -15.59
N PHE A 136 -13.29 7.20 -14.31
CA PHE A 136 -14.33 7.14 -13.29
C PHE A 136 -14.81 8.53 -12.91
N VAL A 137 -13.89 9.45 -12.66
CA VAL A 137 -14.21 10.77 -12.09
C VAL A 137 -13.66 11.86 -12.99
N ASP A 138 -14.57 12.73 -13.42
CA ASP A 138 -14.23 13.91 -14.20
C ASP A 138 -13.51 14.94 -13.32
N GLU A 139 -12.52 15.63 -13.90
CA GLU A 139 -11.86 16.74 -13.23
C GLU A 139 -12.84 17.91 -13.04
N ASP A 140 -12.79 18.56 -11.89
CA ASP A 140 -13.41 19.88 -11.77
C ASP A 140 -12.57 20.84 -12.62
N GLN A 141 -13.14 21.43 -13.69
CA GLN A 141 -12.45 22.39 -14.58
C GLN A 141 -12.02 23.71 -13.91
N LEU A 142 -11.88 23.71 -12.59
CA LEU A 142 -11.53 24.85 -11.77
C LEU A 142 -10.01 25.07 -11.79
N THR A 143 -9.60 25.91 -12.75
CA THR A 143 -8.41 26.77 -12.80
C THR A 143 -7.02 26.15 -13.06
N ASN A 144 -6.21 26.91 -13.79
CA ASN A 144 -4.78 26.73 -14.13
C ASN A 144 -3.95 26.03 -13.04
N MET A 145 -3.95 24.69 -13.03
CA MET A 145 -3.03 23.91 -12.20
C MET A 145 -1.74 23.61 -12.97
N GLU A 146 -0.65 23.41 -12.22
CA GLU A 146 0.60 22.93 -12.79
C GLU A 146 0.40 21.54 -13.43
N PRO A 147 1.13 21.20 -14.51
CA PRO A 147 1.08 19.87 -15.09
C PRO A 147 1.27 18.77 -14.04
N GLY A 148 0.40 17.76 -14.03
CA GLY A 148 0.43 16.66 -13.06
C GLY A 148 -0.24 16.97 -11.71
N ARG A 149 -0.86 18.15 -11.55
CA ARG A 149 -1.74 18.46 -10.41
C ARG A 149 -3.16 18.68 -10.90
N TYR A 150 -4.09 17.99 -10.26
CA TYR A 150 -5.50 17.96 -10.64
C TYR A 150 -6.36 18.27 -9.43
N LYS A 151 -7.43 19.02 -9.67
CA LYS A 151 -8.41 19.33 -8.63
C LYS A 151 -9.63 18.45 -8.78
N TYR A 152 -9.89 17.67 -7.75
CA TYR A 152 -10.99 16.73 -7.71
C TYR A 152 -11.95 17.07 -6.59
N ARG A 153 -13.24 17.07 -6.90
CA ARG A 153 -14.30 17.30 -5.92
C ARG A 153 -14.98 15.98 -5.58
N VAL A 154 -15.30 15.81 -4.30
CA VAL A 154 -16.16 14.74 -3.81
C VAL A 154 -17.42 15.43 -3.32
N ASP A 155 -18.56 15.07 -3.90
CA ASP A 155 -19.88 15.52 -3.51
C ASP A 155 -20.95 14.44 -3.77
N SER A 156 -22.21 14.77 -3.47
CA SER A 156 -23.33 13.84 -3.65
C SER A 156 -23.57 13.44 -5.11
N SER A 157 -23.15 14.23 -6.10
CA SER A 157 -23.38 13.90 -7.52
C SER A 157 -22.34 12.93 -8.08
N ASN A 158 -21.17 12.81 -7.43
CA ASN A 158 -20.09 11.97 -7.93
C ASN A 158 -19.54 10.95 -6.91
N ILE A 159 -20.06 10.88 -5.69
CA ILE A 159 -19.62 9.93 -4.67
C ILE A 159 -19.68 8.47 -5.14
N GLN A 160 -20.69 8.11 -5.92
CA GLN A 160 -20.80 6.76 -6.50
C GLN A 160 -19.64 6.45 -7.44
N LYS A 161 -19.19 7.42 -8.25
CA LYS A 161 -18.02 7.29 -9.13
C LYS A 161 -16.74 7.07 -8.32
N TRP A 162 -16.59 7.78 -7.20
CA TRP A 162 -15.48 7.60 -6.28
C TRP A 162 -15.45 6.21 -5.64
N ILE A 163 -16.61 5.75 -5.15
CA ILE A 163 -16.75 4.39 -4.59
C ILE A 163 -16.38 3.35 -5.64
N ALA A 164 -16.90 3.48 -6.87
CA ALA A 164 -16.59 2.57 -7.98
C ALA A 164 -15.09 2.56 -8.32
N LEU A 165 -14.43 3.72 -8.35
CA LEU A 165 -12.99 3.81 -8.58
C LEU A 165 -12.19 3.04 -7.52
N PHE A 166 -12.46 3.27 -6.23
CA PHE A 166 -11.72 2.58 -5.17
C PHE A 166 -11.99 1.08 -5.15
N LYS A 167 -13.25 0.69 -5.36
CA LYS A 167 -13.62 -0.71 -5.53
C LYS A 167 -12.84 -1.36 -6.66
N TYR A 168 -12.81 -0.74 -7.83
CA TYR A 168 -12.04 -1.19 -8.99
C TYR A 168 -10.54 -1.33 -8.68
N LEU A 169 -9.93 -0.31 -8.06
CA LEU A 169 -8.50 -0.34 -7.73
C LEU A 169 -8.14 -1.50 -6.80
N LEU A 170 -8.96 -1.75 -5.78
CA LEU A 170 -8.72 -2.79 -4.78
C LEU A 170 -9.01 -4.19 -5.31
N GLU A 171 -10.14 -4.40 -5.99
CA GLU A 171 -10.47 -5.70 -6.58
C GLU A 171 -9.42 -6.13 -7.60
N HIS A 172 -8.95 -5.22 -8.45
CA HIS A 172 -7.88 -5.54 -9.40
C HIS A 172 -6.53 -5.81 -8.71
N LEU A 173 -6.23 -5.11 -7.62
CA LEU A 173 -5.04 -5.37 -6.83
C LEU A 173 -5.09 -6.77 -6.18
N GLU A 174 -6.25 -7.13 -5.62
CA GLU A 174 -6.49 -8.46 -5.07
C GLU A 174 -6.40 -9.55 -6.15
N MET A 175 -7.03 -9.36 -7.32
CA MET A 175 -6.98 -10.33 -8.41
C MET A 175 -5.55 -10.56 -8.92
N ALA A 176 -4.73 -9.52 -8.97
CA ALA A 176 -3.34 -9.61 -9.41
C ALA A 176 -2.42 -10.26 -8.36
N LEU A 177 -2.69 -10.04 -7.07
CA LEU A 177 -1.81 -10.47 -5.97
C LEU A 177 -2.27 -11.74 -5.25
N LEU A 178 -3.54 -12.12 -5.39
CA LEU A 178 -4.15 -13.24 -4.69
C LEU A 178 -4.79 -14.19 -5.71
N HIS A 179 -4.25 -15.39 -5.83
CA HIS A 179 -4.89 -16.44 -6.61
C HIS A 179 -6.19 -16.86 -5.93
N SER A 180 -7.29 -16.72 -6.67
CA SER A 180 -8.53 -17.42 -6.35
C SER A 180 -8.38 -18.86 -6.84
N ALA A 181 -8.36 -19.82 -5.92
CA ALA A 181 -8.63 -21.20 -6.27
C ALA A 181 -10.12 -21.31 -6.63
N ALA A 182 -10.43 -20.93 -7.87
CA ALA A 182 -11.57 -21.38 -8.66
C ALA A 182 -13.01 -21.02 -8.25
N LYS A 183 -13.33 -20.19 -7.25
CA LYS A 183 -14.74 -19.75 -7.04
C LYS A 183 -14.89 -18.29 -6.56
N PRO A 184 -15.82 -17.50 -7.12
CA PRO A 184 -16.09 -16.11 -6.74
C PRO A 184 -16.63 -15.93 -5.31
N HIS A 185 -17.00 -17.02 -4.63
CA HIS A 185 -17.53 -17.01 -3.26
C HIS A 185 -16.51 -17.47 -2.20
N VAL A 186 -15.24 -17.65 -2.55
CA VAL A 186 -14.20 -18.02 -1.59
C VAL A 186 -13.88 -16.80 -0.73
N ALA A 187 -14.11 -16.94 0.58
CA ALA A 187 -13.75 -15.95 1.59
C ALA A 187 -12.29 -15.50 1.41
N ILE A 188 -12.01 -14.22 1.58
CA ILE A 188 -10.70 -13.60 1.36
C ILE A 188 -9.58 -14.36 2.09
N ALA A 189 -9.85 -14.87 3.30
CA ALA A 189 -8.93 -15.67 4.11
C ALA A 189 -8.39 -16.93 3.39
N GLN A 190 -9.18 -17.51 2.49
CA GLN A 190 -8.84 -18.73 1.76
C GLN A 190 -8.08 -18.46 0.46
N ARG A 191 -7.96 -17.20 0.03
CA ARG A 191 -7.15 -16.82 -1.14
C ARG A 191 -5.66 -16.99 -0.82
N LYS A 192 -4.88 -17.45 -1.80
CA LYS A 192 -3.45 -17.74 -1.62
C LYS A 192 -2.60 -16.80 -2.46
N LEU A 193 -1.37 -16.54 -2.02
CA LEU A 193 -0.39 -15.86 -2.86
C LEU A 193 -0.06 -16.74 -4.07
N PRO A 194 0.10 -16.16 -5.28
CA PRO A 194 0.60 -16.87 -6.44
C PRO A 194 1.93 -17.57 -6.10
N SER A 195 2.05 -18.84 -6.51
CA SER A 195 3.32 -19.58 -6.45
C SER A 195 4.25 -19.17 -7.59
N THR A 196 3.68 -18.73 -8.72
CA THR A 196 4.43 -18.25 -9.88
C THR A 196 4.98 -16.85 -9.66
N PRO A 197 6.20 -16.54 -10.18
CA PRO A 197 6.72 -15.17 -10.16
C PRO A 197 5.78 -14.21 -10.91
N PRO A 198 5.71 -12.92 -10.51
CA PRO A 198 4.97 -11.93 -11.28
C PRO A 198 5.62 -11.76 -12.66
N ASN A 199 4.80 -11.66 -13.70
CA ASN A 199 5.28 -11.22 -15.01
C ASN A 199 5.33 -9.68 -15.06
N GLU A 200 5.96 -9.14 -16.10
CA GLU A 200 6.14 -7.69 -16.29
C GLU A 200 4.80 -6.95 -16.27
N ILE A 201 3.81 -7.45 -17.00
CA ILE A 201 2.46 -6.85 -17.09
C ILE A 201 1.81 -6.78 -15.69
N SER A 202 1.87 -7.87 -14.92
CA SER A 202 1.30 -7.92 -13.56
C SER A 202 2.02 -6.94 -12.63
N THR A 203 3.32 -6.80 -12.80
CA THR A 203 4.14 -5.85 -12.02
C THR A 203 3.74 -4.41 -12.32
N GLN A 204 3.58 -4.05 -13.60
CA GLN A 204 3.14 -2.72 -14.03
C GLN A 204 1.73 -2.40 -13.51
N ILE A 205 0.79 -3.35 -13.64
CA ILE A 205 -0.59 -3.19 -13.16
C ILE A 205 -0.59 -2.96 -11.64
N VAL A 206 0.07 -3.82 -10.86
CA VAL A 206 0.10 -3.69 -9.40
C VAL A 206 0.74 -2.38 -8.97
N THR A 207 1.86 -2.00 -9.59
CA THR A 207 2.55 -0.74 -9.28
C THR A 207 1.63 0.46 -9.53
N LEU A 208 0.98 0.49 -10.70
CA LEU A 208 0.04 1.55 -11.06
C LEU A 208 -1.13 1.64 -10.06
N ARG A 209 -1.71 0.51 -9.67
CA ARG A 209 -2.85 0.49 -8.73
C ARG A 209 -2.44 0.95 -7.33
N VAL A 210 -1.28 0.53 -6.84
CA VAL A 210 -0.72 1.00 -5.56
C VAL A 210 -0.44 2.51 -5.62
N ALA A 211 0.12 3.00 -6.73
CA ALA A 211 0.42 4.41 -6.92
C ALA A 211 -0.86 5.27 -6.95
N CYS A 212 -1.90 4.84 -7.69
CA CYS A 212 -3.23 5.47 -7.65
C CYS A 212 -3.81 5.49 -6.23
N LEU A 213 -3.81 4.36 -5.51
CA LEU A 213 -4.34 4.30 -4.14
C LEU A 213 -3.57 5.24 -3.19
N HIS A 214 -2.26 5.34 -3.37
CA HIS A 214 -1.42 6.25 -2.59
C HIS A 214 -1.75 7.73 -2.88
N ALA A 215 -1.83 8.12 -4.15
CA ALA A 215 -2.19 9.48 -4.57
C ALA A 215 -3.59 9.87 -4.05
N LEU A 216 -4.55 8.94 -4.13
CA LEU A 216 -5.94 9.14 -3.73
C LEU A 216 -6.20 8.94 -2.23
N ARG A 217 -5.15 8.72 -1.41
CA ARG A 217 -5.28 8.42 0.03
C ARG A 217 -6.13 9.44 0.80
N ARG A 218 -6.07 10.72 0.43
CA ARG A 218 -6.85 11.79 1.08
C ARG A 218 -8.34 11.64 0.80
N VAL A 219 -8.69 11.33 -0.45
CA VAL A 219 -10.07 11.07 -0.86
C VAL A 219 -10.60 9.82 -0.17
N PHE A 220 -9.81 8.74 -0.16
CA PHE A 220 -10.13 7.50 0.56
C PHE A 220 -10.49 7.80 2.02
N ARG A 221 -9.61 8.50 2.76
CA ARG A 221 -9.85 8.85 4.17
C ARG A 221 -11.12 9.68 4.35
N HIS A 222 -11.41 10.59 3.43
CA HIS A 222 -12.61 11.41 3.50
C HIS A 222 -13.89 10.57 3.40
N LEU A 223 -13.96 9.63 2.46
CA LEU A 223 -15.12 8.74 2.30
C LEU A 223 -15.41 7.94 3.58
N PHE A 224 -14.36 7.42 4.24
CA PHE A 224 -14.50 6.70 5.50
C PHE A 224 -14.76 7.59 6.73
N SER A 225 -14.63 8.91 6.58
CA SER A 225 -14.90 9.89 7.65
C SER A 225 -16.31 10.48 7.58
N LEU A 226 -17.10 10.12 6.56
CA LEU A 226 -18.45 10.65 6.38
C LEU A 226 -19.32 10.32 7.60
N PRO A 227 -20.01 11.28 8.23
CA PRO A 227 -20.75 11.08 9.47
C PRO A 227 -22.11 10.42 9.20
N VAL A 228 -22.11 9.19 8.66
CA VAL A 228 -23.31 8.43 8.27
C VAL A 228 -23.48 7.28 9.28
N PRO A 229 -24.37 7.38 10.27
CA PRO A 229 -24.50 6.36 11.31
C PRO A 229 -24.77 4.96 10.76
N LYS A 230 -25.65 4.84 9.75
CA LYS A 230 -25.96 3.56 9.10
C LYS A 230 -24.72 2.90 8.48
N PHE A 231 -23.86 3.69 7.84
CA PHE A 231 -22.62 3.21 7.25
C PHE A 231 -21.63 2.74 8.33
N HIS A 232 -21.41 3.54 9.37
CA HIS A 232 -20.51 3.16 10.47
C HIS A 232 -21.01 1.94 11.25
N GLN A 233 -22.33 1.82 11.43
CA GLN A 233 -22.94 0.64 12.02
C GLN A 233 -22.70 -0.60 11.14
N ALA A 234 -22.95 -0.51 9.83
CA ALA A 234 -22.73 -1.63 8.90
C ALA A 234 -21.25 -2.05 8.85
N LEU A 235 -20.31 -1.10 8.90
CA LEU A 235 -18.88 -1.39 9.03
C LEU A 235 -18.56 -2.15 10.32
N ALA A 236 -19.12 -1.71 11.46
CA ALA A 236 -18.91 -2.37 12.74
C ALA A 236 -19.50 -3.79 12.77
N GLU A 237 -20.70 -3.98 12.21
CA GLU A 237 -21.37 -5.29 12.09
C GLU A 237 -20.59 -6.26 11.18
N ALA A 238 -19.95 -5.75 10.13
CA ALA A 238 -19.04 -6.52 9.29
C ALA A 238 -17.70 -6.89 9.98
N GLY A 239 -17.52 -6.49 11.25
CA GLY A 239 -16.30 -6.75 12.02
C GLY A 239 -15.14 -5.83 11.64
N MET A 240 -15.39 -4.74 10.91
CA MET A 240 -14.35 -3.80 10.51
C MET A 240 -14.00 -2.86 11.67
N LEU A 241 -12.86 -3.09 12.31
CA LEU A 241 -12.27 -2.15 13.26
C LEU A 241 -11.55 -1.03 12.50
N LEU A 242 -12.30 -0.02 12.07
CA LEU A 242 -11.69 1.22 11.59
C LEU A 242 -11.06 1.96 12.77
N SER A 243 -9.76 1.75 12.96
CA SER A 243 -8.94 2.55 13.89
C SER A 243 -8.74 3.97 13.30
N ILE A 244 -9.82 4.74 13.13
CA ILE A 244 -9.75 6.15 12.76
C ILE A 244 -9.62 6.94 14.06
N SER A 245 -8.47 6.79 14.74
CA SER A 245 -8.06 7.73 15.79
C SER A 245 -6.99 8.64 15.21
N GLY A 246 -7.44 9.81 14.76
CA GLY A 246 -6.55 10.97 14.68
C GLY A 246 -6.14 11.32 16.09
N LYS A 247 -4.87 11.06 16.45
CA LYS A 247 -4.25 11.76 17.57
C LYS A 247 -4.23 13.24 17.22
N THR A 248 -5.18 13.99 17.77
CA THR A 248 -4.94 15.40 18.05
C THR A 248 -3.76 15.46 19.02
N PRO A 249 -2.75 16.32 18.79
CA PRO A 249 -1.78 16.60 19.83
C PRO A 249 -2.57 17.27 20.96
N SER A 250 -2.68 16.59 22.09
CA SER A 250 -3.11 17.21 23.33
C SER A 250 -2.10 18.29 23.67
N ASP A 251 -2.56 19.54 23.71
CA ASP A 251 -1.86 20.66 24.31
C ASP A 251 -1.37 20.26 25.70
N GLY A 252 -0.05 20.19 25.84
CA GLY A 252 0.62 20.05 27.12
C GLY A 252 0.60 21.41 27.81
N SER A 253 -0.27 21.51 28.82
CA SER A 253 -0.15 22.46 29.92
C SER A 253 1.13 22.23 30.72
#